data_AF-W0EHR4-F1
#
_entry.id   AF-W0EHR4-F1
#
_cell.length_a   1.000
_cell.length_b   1.000
_cell.length_c   1.000
_cell.angle_alpha   90.00
_cell.angle_beta   90.00
_cell.angle_gamma   90.00
#
_symmetry.space_group_name_H-M   'P 1'
#
loop_
_entity.id
_entity.type
_entity.pdbx_description
1 polymer ?
#
loop_
_entity_poly.entity_id
_entity_poly.type
_entity_poly.pdbx_seq_one_letter_code
_entity_poly.pdbx_strand_id
1 'polypeptide(L)'
;MSDHDYSVNEALALFKKSLEHCGLENVHIAVNSHGLTLMQSVTLVQHLLAEGFGQNVTPASQDYPYSNQSGHYSWLNVAQGSDQINLFYDTEVAS
;
A
#
# COMPACT_ATOMS: atom_id res chain seq x y z
N MET A 1 -0.67 16.46 -26.63
CA MET A 1 -0.10 15.45 -25.72
C MET A 1 -1.15 14.37 -25.63
N SER A 2 -0.84 13.13 -26.00
CA SER A 2 -1.78 12.04 -25.78
C SER A 2 -1.88 11.81 -24.28
N ASP A 3 -3.09 11.86 -23.72
CA ASP A 3 -3.32 11.40 -22.36
C ASP A 3 -2.92 9.94 -22.30
N HIS A 4 -1.87 9.66 -21.55
CA HIS A 4 -1.41 8.31 -21.32
C HIS A 4 -2.14 7.81 -20.08
N ASP A 5 -3.07 6.88 -20.27
CA ASP A 5 -3.76 6.22 -19.18
C ASP A 5 -2.79 5.23 -18.53
N TYR A 6 -2.23 5.62 -17.38
CA TYR A 6 -1.42 4.71 -16.57
C TYR A 6 -2.33 3.74 -15.83
N SER A 7 -1.97 2.46 -15.83
CA SER A 7 -2.44 1.56 -14.78
C SER A 7 -1.93 2.05 -13.41
N VAL A 8 -2.61 1.66 -12.33
CA VAL A 8 -2.20 2.07 -10.97
C VAL A 8 -0.75 1.65 -10.67
N ASN A 9 -0.34 0.47 -11.14
CA ASN A 9 1.01 -0.07 -10.92
C ASN A 9 2.07 0.78 -11.63
N GLU A 10 1.79 1.21 -12.87
CA GLU A 10 2.69 2.09 -13.63
C GLU A 10 2.81 3.48 -13.00
N ALA A 11 1.69 4.03 -12.52
CA ALA A 11 1.69 5.31 -11.82
C ALA A 11 2.49 5.24 -10.51
N LEU A 12 2.35 4.15 -9.75
CA LEU A 12 3.10 3.92 -8.52
C LEU A 12 4.60 3.71 -8.79
N ALA A 13 4.97 2.99 -9.85
CA ALA A 13 6.36 2.83 -10.26
C ALA A 13 7.00 4.16 -10.67
N LEU A 14 6.25 5.01 -11.40
CA LEU A 14 6.71 6.35 -11.77
C LEU A 14 6.88 7.23 -10.53
N PHE A 15 5.97 7.14 -9.57
CA PHE A 15 6.06 7.85 -8.30
C PHE A 15 7.28 7.40 -7.49
N LYS A 16 7.55 6.10 -7.35
CA LYS A 16 8.75 5.57 -6.66
C LYS A 16 10.03 6.11 -7.29
N LYS A 17 10.17 6.04 -8.62
CA LYS A 17 11.33 6.60 -9.34
C LYS A 17 11.49 8.10 -9.09
N SER A 18 10.38 8.83 -9.01
CA SER A 18 10.41 10.28 -8.75
C SER A 18 10.87 10.58 -7.32
N LEU A 19 10.49 9.76 -6.34
CA LEU A 19 10.96 9.84 -4.96
C LEU A 19 12.47 9.55 -4.87
N GLU A 20 12.95 8.51 -5.55
CA GLU A 20 14.38 8.16 -5.61
C GLU A 20 15.22 9.30 -6.21
N HIS A 21 14.76 9.95 -7.28
CA HIS A 21 15.44 11.13 -7.85
C HIS A 21 15.54 12.32 -6.88
N CYS A 22 14.64 12.39 -5.89
CA CYS A 22 14.68 13.37 -4.81
C CYS A 22 15.54 12.93 -3.60
N GLY A 23 16.20 11.76 -3.68
CA GLY A 23 17.00 11.19 -2.59
C GLY A 23 16.17 10.47 -1.51
N LEU A 24 14.89 10.19 -1.77
CA LEU A 24 14.00 9.45 -0.87
C LEU A 24 13.99 7.97 -1.25
N GLU A 25 15.06 7.27 -0.89
CA GLU A 25 15.26 5.86 -1.23
C GLU A 25 14.35 4.92 -0.42
N ASN A 26 13.99 5.33 0.80
CA ASN A 26 13.12 4.58 1.71
C ASN A 26 11.89 5.44 2.05
N VAL A 27 10.71 4.97 1.68
CA VAL A 27 9.45 5.70 1.88
C VAL A 27 8.43 4.85 2.62
N HIS A 28 7.62 5.52 3.43
CA HIS A 28 6.46 4.93 4.08
C HIS A 28 5.21 5.36 3.32
N ILE A 29 4.40 4.41 2.86
CA ILE A 29 3.17 4.70 2.11
C ILE A 29 1.98 4.21 2.91
N ALA A 30 0.97 5.07 3.08
CA ALA A 30 -0.30 4.65 3.65
C ALA A 30 -1.31 4.40 2.53
N VAL A 31 -1.96 3.23 2.56
CA VAL A 31 -3.07 2.87 1.66
C VAL A 31 -4.33 2.73 2.50
N ASN A 32 -5.30 3.63 2.27
CA ASN A 32 -6.56 3.64 3.00
C ASN A 32 -7.65 2.94 2.21
N SER A 33 -7.97 1.70 2.59
CA SER A 33 -8.96 0.85 1.91
C SER A 33 -10.24 0.72 2.75
N HIS A 34 -11.03 1.77 2.82
CA HIS A 34 -12.34 1.72 3.49
C HIS A 34 -13.32 0.78 2.76
N GLY A 35 -14.18 0.12 3.52
CA GLY A 35 -15.17 -0.84 3.05
C GLY A 35 -14.60 -2.23 2.71
N LEU A 36 -13.31 -2.46 2.96
CA LEU A 36 -12.66 -3.75 2.68
C LEU A 36 -12.24 -4.45 3.98
N THR A 37 -12.43 -5.76 4.02
CA THR A 37 -11.84 -6.64 5.05
C THR A 37 -10.32 -6.64 4.95
N LEU A 38 -9.63 -7.14 5.99
CA LEU A 38 -8.18 -7.38 5.96
C LEU A 38 -7.74 -8.16 4.71
N MET A 39 -8.39 -9.28 4.42
CA MET A 39 -8.01 -10.14 3.30
C MET A 39 -8.17 -9.42 1.96
N GLN A 40 -9.27 -8.70 1.75
CA GLN A 40 -9.50 -7.92 0.53
C GLN A 40 -8.48 -6.77 0.40
N SER A 41 -8.18 -6.09 1.51
CA SER A 41 -7.21 -5.00 1.55
C SER A 41 -5.80 -5.51 1.24
N VAL A 42 -5.41 -6.66 1.78
CA VAL A 42 -4.13 -7.31 1.48
C VAL A 42 -4.07 -7.72 0.00
N THR A 43 -5.12 -8.33 -0.55
CA THR A 43 -5.17 -8.69 -1.98
C THR A 43 -5.09 -7.46 -2.87
N LEU A 44 -5.84 -6.39 -2.56
CA LEU A 44 -5.78 -5.11 -3.27
C LEU A 44 -4.35 -4.57 -3.26
N VAL A 45 -3.74 -4.50 -2.08
CA VAL A 45 -2.39 -3.98 -1.91
C VAL A 45 -1.34 -4.84 -2.62
N GLN A 46 -1.46 -6.17 -2.57
CA GLN A 46 -0.61 -7.05 -3.35
C GLN A 46 -0.73 -6.78 -4.85
N HIS A 47 -1.94 -6.58 -5.37
CA HIS A 47 -2.14 -6.27 -6.79
C HIS A 47 -1.65 -4.87 -7.20
N LEU A 48 -1.89 -3.85 -6.36
CA LEU A 48 -1.47 -2.47 -6.63
C LEU A 48 0.05 -2.29 -6.54
N LEU A 49 0.68 -3.02 -5.62
CA LEU A 49 2.11 -2.85 -5.35
C LEU A 49 3.00 -3.84 -6.07
N ALA A 50 2.46 -5.02 -6.43
CA ALA A 50 3.14 -5.89 -7.36
C ALA A 50 3.50 -5.04 -8.58
N GLU A 51 4.80 -4.92 -8.84
CA GLU A 51 5.41 -4.13 -9.92
C GLU A 51 5.59 -2.62 -9.65
N GLY A 52 4.80 -2.00 -8.77
CA GLY A 52 4.93 -0.56 -8.42
C GLY A 52 6.08 -0.25 -7.46
N PHE A 53 6.16 -0.99 -6.35
CA PHE A 53 7.18 -0.82 -5.30
C PHE A 53 8.04 -2.07 -5.10
N GLY A 54 7.63 -3.22 -5.63
CA GLY A 54 8.37 -4.48 -5.60
C GLY A 54 7.47 -5.71 -5.75
N GLN A 55 8.04 -6.86 -6.12
CA GLN A 55 7.25 -8.05 -6.43
C GLN A 55 6.77 -8.86 -5.21
N ASN A 56 7.20 -8.52 -3.98
CA ASN A 56 6.92 -9.33 -2.80
C ASN A 56 6.58 -8.44 -1.60
N VAL A 57 5.33 -8.49 -1.13
CA VAL A 57 4.86 -7.77 0.04
C VAL A 57 4.58 -8.78 1.16
N THR A 58 5.18 -8.60 2.33
CA THR A 58 5.00 -9.48 3.51
C THR A 58 4.45 -8.70 4.70
N PRO A 59 3.65 -9.30 5.59
CA PRO A 59 3.19 -8.63 6.80
C PRO A 59 4.34 -8.20 7.70
N ALA A 60 4.34 -6.95 8.14
CA ALA A 60 5.30 -6.38 9.09
C ALA A 60 4.72 -6.41 10.52
N SER A 61 4.35 -7.60 10.98
CA SER A 61 4.24 -8.00 12.39
C SER A 61 3.36 -7.20 13.37
N GLN A 62 2.75 -6.07 13.01
CA GLN A 62 2.03 -5.21 13.95
C GLN A 62 0.75 -4.61 13.35
N ASP A 63 -0.36 -4.97 13.98
CA ASP A 63 -1.69 -4.41 13.74
C ASP A 63 -2.05 -3.44 14.86
N TYR A 64 -2.49 -2.23 14.50
CA TYR A 64 -2.89 -1.19 15.44
C TYR A 64 -4.36 -0.81 15.24
N PRO A 65 -5.19 -0.82 16.30
CA PRO A 65 -6.59 -0.41 16.19
C PRO A 65 -6.68 1.10 15.89
N TYR A 66 -7.58 1.46 14.98
CA TYR A 66 -7.86 2.85 14.67
C TYR A 66 -8.80 3.43 15.73
N SER A 67 -8.29 4.40 16.49
CA SER A 67 -8.86 4.88 17.75
C SER A 67 -10.38 5.07 17.82
N ASN A 68 -11.02 5.60 16.77
CA ASN A 68 -12.40 6.08 16.82
C ASN A 68 -13.36 5.40 15.82
N GLN A 69 -12.93 4.36 15.10
CA GLN A 69 -13.76 3.65 14.12
C GLN A 69 -13.41 2.16 14.07
N SER A 70 -14.32 1.34 13.54
CA SER A 70 -14.12 -0.10 13.32
C SER A 70 -13.11 -0.35 12.20
N GLY A 71 -11.81 -0.19 12.48
CA GLY A 71 -10.75 -0.45 11.52
C GLY A 71 -9.37 -0.52 12.15
N HIS A 72 -8.42 -1.07 11.41
CA HIS A 72 -7.05 -1.33 11.87
C HIS A 72 -6.04 -0.89 10.81
N TYR A 73 -4.84 -0.52 11.27
CA TYR A 73 -3.67 -0.30 10.44
C TYR A 73 -2.70 -1.46 10.60
N SER A 74 -2.30 -2.09 9.49
CA SER A 74 -1.27 -3.14 9.47
C SER A 74 -0.11 -2.71 8.59
N TRP A 75 1.11 -2.84 9.11
CA TRP A 75 2.29 -2.58 8.30
C TRP A 75 2.61 -3.79 7.42
N LEU A 76 3.04 -3.53 6.20
CA LEU A 76 3.53 -4.51 5.24
C LEU A 76 4.93 -4.07 4.78
N ASN A 77 5.86 -5.02 4.70
CA ASN A 77 7.21 -4.81 4.18
C ASN A 77 7.25 -5.16 2.69
N VAL A 78 7.97 -4.36 1.90
CA VAL A 78 8.24 -4.68 0.49
C VAL A 78 9.63 -5.30 0.39
N ALA A 79 9.75 -6.56 -0.02
CA ALA A 79 10.99 -7.34 0.11
C ALA A 79 12.19 -6.82 -0.69
N GLN A 80 11.98 -5.94 -1.68
CA GLN A 80 13.02 -5.40 -2.55
C GLN A 80 13.46 -3.96 -2.17
N GLY A 81 12.91 -3.39 -1.10
CA GLY A 81 13.29 -2.07 -0.58
C GLY A 81 13.14 -2.01 0.94
N SER A 82 13.65 -0.97 1.60
CA SER A 82 13.28 -0.72 3.01
C SER A 82 11.97 0.08 3.11
N ASP A 83 11.12 -0.02 2.08
CA ASP A 83 9.84 0.62 2.02
C ASP A 83 8.83 -0.14 2.91
N GLN A 84 8.03 0.63 3.63
CA GLN A 84 6.97 0.09 4.49
C GLN A 84 5.63 0.65 4.08
N ILE A 85 4.60 -0.19 4.15
CA ILE A 85 3.27 0.16 3.66
C ILE A 85 2.29 -0.04 4.79
N ASN A 86 1.67 1.05 5.21
CA ASN A 86 0.63 1.02 6.22
C ASN A 86 -0.72 0.81 5.53
N LEU A 87 -1.35 -0.32 5.78
CA LEU A 87 -2.63 -0.69 5.21
C LEU A 87 -3.73 -0.49 6.24
N PHE A 88 -4.68 0.38 5.94
CA PHE A 88 -5.94 0.44 6.68
C PHE A 88 -6.96 -0.56 6.12
N TYR A 89 -7.66 -1.26 7.01
CA TYR A 89 -8.80 -2.11 6.68
C TYR A 89 -9.88 -2.02 7.76
N ASP A 90 -11.13 -2.23 7.37
CA ASP A 90 -12.25 -2.25 8.33
C ASP A 90 -12.34 -3.63 9.01
N THR A 91 -12.64 -3.63 10.31
CA THR A 91 -12.88 -4.87 11.08
C THR A 91 -14.32 -5.35 10.96
N GLU A 92 -15.23 -4.45 10.59
CA GLU A 92 -16.64 -4.71 10.34
C GLU A 92 -17.00 -4.07 8.99
N VAL A 93 -17.22 -4.90 7.97
CA VAL A 93 -17.72 -4.40 6.68
C VAL A 93 -19.23 -4.27 6.82
N ALA A 94 -19.77 -3.08 6.63
CA ALA A 94 -21.22 -2.85 6.66
C ALA A 94 -21.89 -3.72 5.58
N SER A 95 -22.79 -4.61 6.04
CA SER A 95 -23.61 -5.52 5.23
C SER A 95 -24.53 -4.81 4.25
#